data_AF-D7PIV1-F1
#
_entry.id   AF-D7PIV1-F1
#
_cell.length_a   1.000
_cell.length_b   1.000
_cell.length_c   1.000
_cell.angle_alpha   90.00
_cell.angle_beta   90.00
_cell.angle_gamma   90.00
#
_symmetry.space_group_name_H-M   'P 1'
#
loop_
_entity.id
_entity.type
_entity.pdbx_description
1 polymer ?
#
loop_
_entity_poly.entity_id
_entity_poly.type
_entity_poly.pdbx_seq_one_letter_code
_entity_poly.pdbx_strand_id
1 'polypeptide(L)'
;MQGFGILGSAIVALAVLAGFRNEIIKDVSAVDYCWRIVLGCGAVPGLAALYFRLTIPETPRYTMDVEHDVNKATSDITSYLQKNDVNEDDTNTGNHVGVPKASWSDFVSYFGKWSNGKVLLGTSMSWFALDIAFYGIGLNNGIILSAIGYSETHEADLNLRAYNSLKNMAVGNIIITIMGTVPGYWVTVALVDSWGRKPIQLMGFGVLTALFIVMGAAFNPLKEHSIPAFIILFTLLQFFQNFGPNTTTFIVPGEVFPTRYRSTGHGISAASGKLGAIVAQVGF
;
A
#
# COMPACT_ATOMS: atom_id res chain seq x y z
N MET A 1 -2.46 -2.88 -6.77
CA MET A 1 -1.44 -1.82 -6.55
C MET A 1 -2.10 -0.63 -5.87
N GLN A 2 -1.65 -0.28 -4.66
CA GLN A 2 -2.20 0.84 -3.89
C GLN A 2 -2.15 2.18 -4.65
N GLY A 3 -1.15 2.37 -5.51
CA GLY A 3 -0.95 3.59 -6.30
C GLY A 3 -2.16 4.00 -7.16
N PHE A 4 -2.88 3.05 -7.77
CA PHE A 4 -4.10 3.38 -8.53
C PHE A 4 -5.25 3.84 -7.64
N GLY A 5 -5.34 3.32 -6.41
CA GLY A 5 -6.33 3.78 -5.43
C GLY A 5 -6.06 5.21 -4.99
N ILE A 6 -4.80 5.54 -4.69
CA ILE A 6 -4.36 6.90 -4.34
C ILE A 6 -4.59 7.87 -5.51
N LEU A 7 -4.28 7.45 -6.73
CA LEU A 7 -4.50 8.26 -7.91
C LEU A 7 -5.99 8.51 -8.16
N GLY A 8 -6.80 7.43 -8.08
CA GLY A 8 -8.24 7.49 -8.26
C GLY A 8 -8.90 8.42 -7.25
N SER A 9 -8.53 8.34 -5.97
CA SER A 9 -9.08 9.23 -4.94
C SER A 9 -8.75 10.69 -5.19
N ALA A 10 -7.52 11.00 -5.61
CA ALA A 10 -7.10 12.37 -5.92
C ALA A 10 -7.81 12.93 -7.18
N ILE A 11 -8.01 12.11 -8.21
CA ILE A 11 -8.79 12.48 -9.41
C ILE A 11 -10.25 12.74 -9.07
N VAL A 12 -10.87 11.86 -8.28
CA VAL A 12 -12.26 12.04 -7.83
C VAL A 12 -12.38 13.32 -7.01
N ALA A 13 -11.45 13.58 -6.09
CA ALA A 13 -11.43 14.83 -5.32
C ALA A 13 -11.35 16.07 -6.23
N LEU A 14 -10.48 16.06 -7.24
CA LEU A 14 -10.36 17.16 -8.19
C LEU A 14 -11.64 17.35 -9.02
N ALA A 15 -12.26 16.26 -9.49
CA ALA A 15 -13.50 16.30 -10.25
C ALA A 15 -14.68 16.84 -9.44
N VAL A 16 -14.83 16.40 -8.19
CA VAL A 16 -15.87 16.88 -7.27
C VAL A 16 -15.66 18.37 -6.96
N LEU A 17 -14.43 18.79 -6.65
CA LEU A 17 -14.11 20.21 -6.45
C LEU A 17 -14.46 21.04 -7.68
N ALA A 18 -14.10 20.58 -8.89
CA ALA A 18 -14.42 21.28 -10.13
C ALA A 18 -15.95 21.43 -10.34
N GLY A 19 -16.73 20.39 -10.05
CA GLY A 19 -18.20 20.42 -10.13
C GLY A 19 -18.84 21.38 -9.14
N PHE A 20 -18.30 21.49 -7.92
CA PHE A 20 -18.80 22.37 -6.86
C PHE A 20 -18.18 23.77 -6.86
N ARG A 21 -17.34 24.12 -7.85
CA ARG A 21 -16.60 25.40 -7.88
C ARG A 21 -17.51 26.62 -7.62
N ASN A 22 -18.61 26.73 -8.36
CA ASN A 22 -19.48 27.91 -8.27
C ASN A 22 -20.21 27.97 -6.92
N GLU A 23 -20.55 26.82 -6.34
CA GLU A 23 -21.21 26.75 -5.04
C GLU A 23 -20.21 27.05 -3.91
N ILE A 24 -18.97 26.56 -3.99
CA ILE A 24 -17.91 26.86 -3.02
C ILE A 24 -17.57 28.36 -3.02
N ILE A 25 -17.54 29.00 -4.19
CA ILE A 25 -17.27 30.45 -4.30
C ILE A 25 -18.40 31.26 -3.66
N LYS A 26 -19.66 30.82 -3.78
CA LYS A 26 -20.81 31.47 -3.13
C LYS A 26 -20.82 31.23 -1.62
N ASP A 27 -20.62 29.99 -1.19
CA ASP A 27 -20.60 29.56 0.21
C ASP A 27 -19.58 28.44 0.42
N VAL A 28 -18.56 28.70 1.24
CA VAL A 28 -17.52 27.72 1.57
C VAL A 28 -18.07 26.47 2.27
N SER A 29 -19.26 26.55 2.87
CA SER A 29 -19.92 25.40 3.50
C SER A 29 -20.21 24.27 2.48
N ALA A 30 -20.25 24.59 1.18
CA ALA A 30 -20.39 23.59 0.11
C ALA A 30 -19.25 22.55 0.09
N VAL A 31 -18.09 22.86 0.68
CA VAL A 31 -16.98 21.90 0.86
C VAL A 31 -17.41 20.70 1.72
N ASP A 32 -18.40 20.85 2.62
CA ASP A 32 -18.93 19.73 3.41
C ASP A 32 -19.53 18.61 2.51
N TYR A 33 -20.20 19.00 1.42
CA TYR A 33 -20.71 18.02 0.46
C TYR A 33 -19.58 17.34 -0.31
N CYS A 34 -18.52 18.08 -0.64
CA CYS A 34 -17.39 17.55 -1.42
C CYS A 34 -16.71 16.36 -0.73
N TRP A 35 -16.33 16.47 0.55
CA TRP A 35 -15.63 15.38 1.23
C TRP A 35 -16.52 14.14 1.42
N ARG A 36 -17.83 14.34 1.66
CA ARG A 36 -18.81 13.26 1.77
C ARG A 36 -18.94 12.50 0.45
N ILE A 37 -19.00 13.22 -0.67
CA ILE A 37 -19.08 12.60 -2.00
C ILE A 37 -17.79 11.84 -2.31
N VAL A 38 -16.62 12.42 -2.02
CA VAL A 38 -15.33 11.75 -2.23
C VAL A 38 -15.25 10.43 -1.43
N LEU A 39 -15.65 10.44 -0.16
CA LEU A 39 -15.74 9.22 0.66
C LEU A 39 -16.77 8.23 0.12
N GLY A 40 -17.94 8.73 -0.30
CA GLY A 40 -19.01 7.91 -0.88
C GLY A 40 -18.58 7.21 -2.17
N CYS A 41 -17.86 7.89 -3.05
CA CYS A 41 -17.27 7.28 -4.25
C CYS A 41 -16.28 6.16 -3.89
N GLY A 42 -15.57 6.27 -2.77
CA GLY A 42 -14.70 5.22 -2.25
C GLY A 42 -15.43 3.93 -1.86
N ALA A 43 -16.73 3.99 -1.57
CA ALA A 43 -17.54 2.80 -1.28
C ALA A 43 -17.84 1.98 -2.54
N VAL A 44 -17.83 2.59 -3.73
CA VAL A 44 -18.21 1.91 -5.00
C VAL A 44 -17.29 0.73 -5.32
N PRO A 45 -15.94 0.86 -5.33
CA PRO A 45 -15.07 -0.29 -5.49
C PRO A 45 -15.23 -1.34 -4.38
N GLY A 46 -15.55 -0.92 -3.15
CA GLY A 46 -15.80 -1.83 -2.03
C GLY A 46 -17.05 -2.69 -2.23
N LEU A 47 -18.14 -2.08 -2.70
CA LEU A 47 -19.38 -2.79 -3.05
C LEU A 47 -19.18 -3.73 -4.24
N ALA A 48 -18.43 -3.30 -5.26
CA ALA A 48 -18.07 -4.16 -6.38
C ALA A 48 -17.24 -5.38 -5.90
N ALA A 49 -16.25 -5.16 -5.03
CA ALA A 49 -15.45 -6.23 -4.44
C ALA A 49 -16.31 -7.19 -3.60
N LEU A 50 -17.28 -6.67 -2.83
CA LEU A 50 -18.22 -7.49 -2.07
C LEU A 50 -19.08 -8.35 -2.99
N TYR A 51 -19.65 -7.76 -4.05
CA TYR A 51 -20.41 -8.51 -5.05
C TYR A 51 -19.57 -9.66 -5.64
N PHE A 52 -18.35 -9.36 -6.10
CA PHE A 52 -17.47 -10.40 -6.63
C PHE A 52 -17.09 -11.46 -5.60
N ARG A 53 -16.84 -11.07 -4.35
CA ARG A 53 -16.53 -12.02 -3.26
C ARG A 53 -17.70 -12.97 -2.97
N LEU A 54 -18.93 -12.50 -3.10
CA LEU A 54 -20.13 -13.33 -2.91
C LEU A 54 -20.42 -14.25 -4.11
N THR A 55 -19.91 -13.92 -5.31
CA THR A 55 -20.12 -14.74 -6.52
C THR A 55 -18.98 -15.70 -6.84
N ILE A 56 -17.76 -15.44 -6.37
CA ILE A 56 -16.60 -16.28 -6.64
C ILE A 56 -16.64 -17.51 -5.70
N PRO A 57 -16.54 -18.74 -6.24
CA PRO A 57 -16.46 -19.95 -5.42
C PRO A 57 -15.19 -19.95 -4.57
N GLU A 58 -15.25 -20.67 -3.44
CA GLU A 58 -14.09 -20.79 -2.57
C GLU A 58 -12.93 -21.52 -3.27
N THR A 59 -11.70 -21.24 -2.82
CA THR A 59 -10.52 -21.80 -3.48
C THR A 59 -10.52 -23.33 -3.36
N PRO A 60 -10.15 -24.09 -4.40
CA PRO A 60 -10.16 -25.57 -4.37
C PRO A 60 -9.37 -26.16 -3.20
N ARG A 61 -8.29 -25.48 -2.81
CA ARG A 61 -7.47 -25.87 -1.66
C ARG A 61 -8.23 -25.77 -0.33
N TYR A 62 -9.07 -24.75 -0.17
CA TYR A 62 -9.93 -24.61 1.00
C TYR A 62 -11.02 -25.70 1.01
N THR A 63 -11.69 -25.92 -0.12
CA THR A 63 -12.70 -26.97 -0.29
C THR A 63 -12.13 -28.36 0.04
N MET A 64 -10.92 -28.64 -0.41
CA MET A 64 -10.24 -29.91 -0.16
C MET A 64 -9.70 -30.04 1.27
N ASP A 65 -8.95 -29.05 1.77
CA ASP A 65 -8.23 -29.15 3.04
C ASP A 65 -9.12 -28.87 4.26
N VAL A 66 -10.18 -28.07 4.09
CA VAL A 66 -11.05 -27.60 5.18
C VAL A 66 -12.48 -28.12 5.07
N GLU A 67 -13.13 -28.02 3.90
CA GLU A 67 -14.48 -28.59 3.72
C GLU A 67 -14.44 -30.12 3.57
N HIS A 68 -13.24 -30.69 3.36
CA HIS A 68 -13.01 -32.12 3.12
C HIS A 68 -13.79 -32.67 1.91
N ASP A 69 -14.11 -31.80 0.95
CA ASP A 69 -14.84 -32.16 -0.28
C ASP A 69 -13.90 -32.16 -1.49
N VAL A 70 -13.28 -33.31 -1.73
CA VAL A 70 -12.33 -33.52 -2.84
C VAL A 70 -13.03 -33.46 -4.19
N ASN A 71 -14.30 -33.87 -4.28
CA ASN A 71 -15.04 -33.91 -5.54
C ASN A 71 -15.37 -32.50 -6.04
N LYS A 72 -15.84 -31.63 -5.14
CA LYS A 72 -16.10 -30.22 -5.44
C LYS A 72 -14.81 -29.45 -5.75
N ALA A 73 -13.72 -29.73 -5.03
CA ALA A 73 -12.41 -29.16 -5.36
C ALA A 73 -11.93 -29.54 -6.76
N THR A 74 -12.08 -30.81 -7.16
CA THR A 74 -11.71 -31.30 -8.49
C THR A 74 -12.61 -30.69 -9.57
N SER A 75 -13.93 -30.59 -9.37
CA SER A 75 -14.83 -29.96 -10.34
C SER A 75 -14.53 -28.47 -10.52
N ASP A 76 -14.23 -27.76 -9.44
CA ASP A 76 -13.85 -26.36 -9.48
C ASP A 76 -12.54 -26.20 -10.26
N ILE A 77 -11.52 -27.02 -9.98
CA ILE A 77 -10.25 -27.05 -10.72
C ILE A 77 -10.49 -27.29 -12.21
N THR A 78 -11.30 -28.28 -12.59
CA THR A 78 -11.58 -28.61 -14.00
C THR A 78 -12.32 -27.47 -14.70
N SER A 79 -13.25 -26.79 -14.01
CA SER A 79 -13.95 -25.63 -14.56
C SER A 79 -13.02 -24.43 -14.82
N TYR A 80 -11.97 -24.27 -14.02
CA TYR A 80 -10.97 -23.19 -14.16
C TYR A 80 -9.79 -23.55 -15.08
N LEU A 81 -9.42 -24.83 -15.19
CA LEU A 81 -8.30 -25.33 -16.01
C LEU A 81 -8.69 -25.71 -17.43
N GLN A 82 -9.99 -25.79 -17.76
CA GLN A 82 -10.44 -26.05 -19.14
C GLN A 82 -10.20 -24.85 -20.07
N LYS A 83 -8.91 -24.61 -20.34
CA LYS A 83 -8.42 -24.12 -21.63
C LYS A 83 -7.21 -24.89 -22.16
N ASN A 84 -6.71 -25.97 -21.55
CA ASN A 84 -5.84 -26.94 -22.24
C ASN A 84 -5.74 -28.26 -21.45
N ASP A 85 -6.35 -29.30 -22.02
CA ASP A 85 -5.82 -30.67 -22.18
C ASP A 85 -5.04 -31.29 -21.00
N VAL A 86 -5.71 -32.10 -20.17
CA VAL A 86 -5.08 -33.25 -19.50
C VAL A 86 -6.11 -34.38 -19.42
N ASN A 87 -5.81 -35.47 -20.13
CA ASN A 87 -6.52 -36.74 -20.04
C ASN A 87 -6.53 -37.26 -18.59
N GLU A 88 -7.68 -37.76 -18.18
CA GLU A 88 -7.86 -38.55 -16.97
C GLU A 88 -6.84 -39.70 -16.96
N ASP A 89 -5.94 -39.70 -15.98
CA ASP A 89 -5.31 -40.93 -15.52
C ASP A 89 -5.56 -41.05 -14.02
N ASP A 90 -6.46 -41.98 -13.75
CA ASP A 90 -7.01 -42.37 -12.48
C ASP A 90 -5.90 -42.97 -11.61
N THR A 91 -5.28 -42.17 -10.74
CA THR A 91 -4.35 -42.67 -9.71
C THR A 91 -4.80 -42.26 -8.32
N ASN A 92 -5.73 -43.07 -7.84
CA ASN A 92 -5.94 -43.43 -6.45
C ASN A 92 -4.62 -43.37 -5.63
N THR A 93 -4.36 -42.26 -4.94
CA THR A 93 -3.42 -42.21 -3.81
C THR A 93 -4.01 -41.36 -2.69
N GLY A 94 -4.87 -42.02 -1.90
CA GLY A 94 -5.07 -41.64 -0.51
C GLY A 94 -3.75 -41.75 0.25
N ASN A 95 -2.95 -40.69 0.21
CA ASN A 95 -1.96 -40.38 1.22
C ASN A 95 -2.30 -39.00 1.76
N HIS A 96 -3.19 -38.97 2.74
CA HIS A 96 -3.34 -37.82 3.62
C HIS A 96 -1.99 -37.65 4.34
N VAL A 97 -1.08 -36.87 3.76
CA VAL A 97 0.06 -36.33 4.50
C VAL A 97 -0.56 -35.41 5.52
N GLY A 98 -0.84 -35.94 6.71
CA GLY A 98 -1.38 -35.16 7.82
C GLY A 98 -0.41 -34.02 8.09
N VAL A 99 -0.72 -32.84 7.58
CA VAL A 99 0.08 -31.65 7.83
C VAL A 99 -0.04 -31.41 9.34
N PRO A 100 1.05 -31.58 10.12
CA PRO A 100 0.95 -31.48 11.56
C PRO A 100 0.48 -30.06 11.91
N LYS A 101 -0.68 -29.98 12.58
CA LYS A 101 -1.27 -28.70 13.01
C LYS A 101 -0.19 -27.89 13.72
N ALA A 102 -0.02 -26.63 13.33
CA ALA A 102 0.97 -25.77 13.95
C ALA A 102 0.57 -25.55 15.42
N SER A 103 1.41 -26.00 16.35
CA SER A 103 1.24 -25.75 17.79
C SER A 103 1.98 -24.48 18.18
N TRP A 104 1.45 -23.74 19.15
CA TRP A 104 2.11 -22.55 19.71
C TRP A 104 3.49 -22.87 20.32
N SER A 105 3.65 -24.06 20.90
CA SER A 105 4.93 -24.53 21.41
C SER A 105 5.96 -24.73 20.30
N ASP A 106 5.54 -25.29 19.16
CA ASP A 106 6.40 -25.49 18.00
C ASP A 106 6.82 -24.16 17.35
N PHE A 107 5.91 -23.17 17.34
CA PHE A 107 6.20 -21.82 16.87
C PHE A 107 7.31 -21.16 17.72
N VAL A 108 7.15 -21.18 19.04
CA VAL A 108 8.14 -20.62 19.98
C VAL A 108 9.47 -21.38 19.88
N SER A 109 9.45 -22.71 19.76
CA SER A 109 10.65 -23.52 19.55
C SER A 109 11.36 -23.18 18.24
N TYR A 110 10.60 -22.92 17.16
CA TYR A 110 11.16 -22.58 15.86
C TYR A 110 11.77 -21.18 15.84
N PHE A 111 11.04 -20.15 16.31
CA PHE A 111 11.51 -18.76 16.30
C PHE A 111 12.42 -18.39 17.48
N GLY A 112 12.42 -19.20 18.55
CA GLY A 112 13.38 -19.08 19.65
C GLY A 112 14.83 -19.40 19.22
N LYS A 113 15.01 -20.15 18.12
CA LYS A 113 16.32 -20.31 17.49
C LYS A 113 16.70 -19.02 16.77
N TRP A 114 17.83 -18.42 17.15
CA TRP A 114 18.31 -17.15 16.59
C TRP A 114 18.39 -17.15 15.05
N SER A 115 18.72 -18.28 14.43
CA SER A 115 18.76 -18.42 12.96
C SER A 115 17.44 -18.03 12.28
N ASN A 116 16.31 -18.32 12.92
CA ASN A 116 14.97 -18.08 12.41
C ASN A 116 14.38 -16.80 13.03
N GLY A 117 14.62 -16.58 14.33
CA GLY A 117 14.20 -15.38 15.04
C GLY A 117 14.74 -14.09 14.41
N LYS A 118 15.98 -14.09 13.93
CA LYS A 118 16.57 -12.92 13.24
C LYS A 118 15.83 -12.55 11.94
N VAL A 119 15.22 -13.53 11.26
CA VAL A 119 14.44 -13.29 10.03
C VAL A 119 13.10 -12.65 10.38
N LEU A 120 12.44 -13.14 11.43
CA LEU A 120 11.22 -12.52 11.96
C LEU A 120 11.47 -11.10 12.47
N LEU A 121 12.58 -10.89 13.18
CA LEU A 121 12.97 -9.57 13.64
C LEU A 121 13.28 -8.63 12.47
N GLY A 122 14.04 -9.08 11.47
CA GLY A 122 14.39 -8.28 10.30
C GLY A 122 13.16 -7.86 9.47
N THR A 123 12.25 -8.79 9.22
CA THR A 123 10.97 -8.52 8.51
C THR A 123 10.07 -7.58 9.30
N SER A 124 9.95 -7.78 10.61
CA SER A 124 9.10 -6.95 11.48
C SER A 124 9.66 -5.54 11.65
N MET A 125 10.97 -5.40 11.90
CA MET A 125 11.63 -4.10 12.07
C MET A 125 11.65 -3.28 10.78
N SER A 126 11.89 -3.93 9.64
CA SER A 126 11.86 -3.21 8.36
C SER A 126 10.46 -2.74 7.99
N TRP A 127 9.42 -3.56 8.23
CA TRP A 127 8.04 -3.12 8.01
C TRP A 127 7.64 -2.00 8.98
N PHE A 128 8.00 -2.11 10.27
CA PHE A 128 7.78 -1.05 11.25
C PHE A 128 8.42 0.28 10.83
N ALA A 129 9.71 0.27 10.49
CA ALA A 129 10.45 1.48 10.10
C ALA A 129 9.90 2.11 8.81
N LEU A 130 9.52 1.27 7.84
CA LEU A 130 8.85 1.73 6.63
C LEU A 130 7.52 2.40 6.96
N ASP A 131 6.65 1.75 7.72
CA ASP A 131 5.27 2.21 7.93
C ASP A 131 5.25 3.53 8.72
N ILE A 132 6.24 3.78 9.58
CA ILE A 132 6.43 5.10 10.20
C ILE A 132 6.54 6.19 9.12
N ALA A 133 7.50 6.04 8.20
CA ALA A 133 7.73 7.02 7.15
C ALA A 133 6.57 7.06 6.14
N PHE A 134 6.06 5.89 5.73
CA PHE A 134 5.04 5.75 4.70
C PHE A 134 3.72 6.39 5.10
N TYR A 135 3.21 6.07 6.29
CA TYR A 135 1.95 6.65 6.77
C TYR A 135 2.15 8.07 7.29
N GLY A 136 3.28 8.38 7.94
CA GLY A 136 3.58 9.73 8.38
C GLY A 136 3.59 10.74 7.23
N ILE A 137 4.08 10.35 6.06
CA ILE A 137 4.09 11.21 4.87
C ILE A 137 2.80 11.10 4.09
N GLY A 138 2.30 9.88 3.88
CA GLY A 138 1.14 9.61 3.06
C GLY A 138 -0.14 10.24 3.61
N LEU A 139 -0.36 10.15 4.93
CA LEU A 139 -1.55 10.73 5.59
C LEU A 139 -1.46 12.25 5.70
N ASN A 140 -0.24 12.78 5.85
CA ASN A 140 0.00 14.22 5.99
C ASN A 140 0.38 14.92 4.67
N ASN A 141 0.19 14.28 3.51
CA ASN A 141 0.65 14.85 2.23
C ASN A 141 0.02 16.23 1.93
N GLY A 142 -1.30 16.38 2.18
CA GLY A 142 -1.97 17.68 2.05
C GLY A 142 -1.41 18.75 3.00
N ILE A 143 -1.07 18.36 4.23
CA ILE A 143 -0.46 19.26 5.23
C ILE A 143 0.94 19.66 4.80
N ILE A 144 1.75 18.73 4.28
CA ILE A 144 3.09 18.98 3.76
C ILE A 144 3.02 19.96 2.59
N LEU A 145 2.13 19.73 1.62
CA LEU A 145 1.90 20.63 0.49
C LEU A 145 1.45 22.03 0.94
N SER A 146 0.67 22.12 2.01
CA SER A 146 0.31 23.39 2.61
C SER A 146 1.49 24.06 3.32
N ALA A 147 2.28 23.30 4.08
CA ALA A 147 3.40 23.82 4.86
C ALA A 147 4.52 24.40 3.99
N ILE A 148 4.71 23.85 2.79
CA ILE A 148 5.68 24.36 1.79
C ILE A 148 5.13 25.52 0.96
N GLY A 149 3.87 25.92 1.14
CA GLY A 149 3.25 27.00 0.37
C GLY A 149 2.73 26.59 -1.01
N TYR A 150 2.69 25.29 -1.36
CA TYR A 150 2.20 24.85 -2.66
C TYR A 150 0.68 25.04 -2.81
N SER A 151 -0.07 24.86 -1.71
CA SER A 151 -1.51 25.12 -1.69
C SER A 151 -1.87 26.57 -1.33
N GLU A 152 -0.88 27.42 -1.03
CA GLU A 152 -1.12 28.82 -0.70
C GLU A 152 -1.53 29.60 -1.96
N THR A 153 -2.58 30.41 -1.83
CA THR A 153 -3.06 31.29 -2.88
C THR A 153 -3.38 32.66 -2.30
N HIS A 154 -3.09 33.72 -3.05
CA HIS A 154 -3.17 35.11 -2.59
C HIS A 154 -4.46 35.82 -3.03
N GLU A 155 -5.53 35.06 -3.23
CA GLU A 155 -6.82 35.59 -3.69
C GLU A 155 -7.46 36.47 -2.61
N ALA A 156 -8.04 37.61 -3.01
CA ALA A 156 -8.72 38.53 -2.09
C ALA A 156 -10.02 37.95 -1.52
N ASP A 157 -10.71 37.14 -2.33
CA ASP A 157 -11.91 36.40 -1.91
C ASP A 157 -11.51 35.13 -1.15
N LEU A 158 -11.99 35.01 0.09
CA LEU A 158 -11.73 33.88 0.98
C LEU A 158 -12.29 32.56 0.43
N ASN A 159 -13.44 32.60 -0.23
CA ASN A 159 -14.09 31.40 -0.76
C ASN A 159 -13.33 30.89 -1.99
N LEU A 160 -12.91 31.81 -2.86
CA LEU A 160 -12.06 31.50 -4.00
C LEU A 160 -10.69 30.96 -3.57
N ARG A 161 -10.11 31.54 -2.50
CA ARG A 161 -8.86 31.07 -1.89
C ARG A 161 -8.99 29.63 -1.38
N ALA A 162 -10.06 29.31 -0.66
CA ALA A 162 -10.31 27.96 -0.17
C ALA A 162 -10.43 26.94 -1.31
N TYR A 163 -11.22 27.28 -2.35
CA TYR A 163 -11.35 26.45 -3.55
C TYR A 163 -10.00 26.19 -4.23
N ASN A 164 -9.24 27.26 -4.52
CA ASN A 164 -7.98 27.13 -5.23
C ASN A 164 -6.92 26.39 -4.39
N SER A 165 -6.92 26.58 -3.07
CA SER A 165 -6.02 25.84 -2.17
C SER A 165 -6.30 24.34 -2.20
N LEU A 166 -7.57 23.92 -2.06
CA LEU A 166 -7.98 22.52 -2.14
C LEU A 166 -7.68 21.91 -3.53
N LYS A 167 -7.95 22.68 -4.59
CA LYS A 167 -7.62 22.28 -5.96
C LYS A 167 -6.12 22.06 -6.13
N ASN A 168 -5.28 22.97 -5.65
CA ASN A 168 -3.83 22.85 -5.72
C ASN A 168 -3.34 21.63 -4.93
N MET A 169 -3.86 21.38 -3.72
CA MET A 169 -3.53 20.15 -2.97
C MET A 169 -3.88 18.88 -3.75
N ALA A 170 -5.07 18.83 -4.38
CA ALA A 170 -5.47 17.68 -5.20
C ALA A 170 -4.54 17.49 -6.40
N VAL A 171 -4.18 18.58 -7.11
CA VAL A 171 -3.25 18.55 -8.25
C VAL A 171 -1.85 18.10 -7.81
N GLY A 172 -1.34 18.61 -6.69
CA GLY A 172 -0.04 18.22 -6.13
C GLY A 172 0.01 16.73 -5.81
N ASN A 173 -1.05 16.20 -5.17
CA ASN A 173 -1.18 14.76 -4.91
C ASN A 173 -1.19 13.92 -6.21
N ILE A 174 -1.89 14.38 -7.25
CA ILE A 174 -1.90 13.71 -8.56
C ILE A 174 -0.49 13.67 -9.16
N ILE A 175 0.20 14.82 -9.17
CA ILE A 175 1.57 14.95 -9.70
C ILE A 175 2.52 13.98 -8.99
N ILE A 176 2.52 13.98 -7.66
CA ILE A 176 3.37 13.10 -6.83
C ILE A 176 3.03 11.63 -7.08
N THR A 177 1.74 11.29 -7.23
CA THR A 177 1.32 9.90 -7.41
C THR A 177 1.66 9.36 -8.80
N ILE A 178 1.45 10.16 -9.86
CA ILE A 178 1.74 9.77 -11.25
C ILE A 178 3.25 9.70 -11.50
N MET A 179 4.03 10.62 -10.94
CA MET A 179 5.47 10.66 -11.17
C MET A 179 6.27 9.79 -10.20
N GLY A 180 5.77 9.59 -8.97
CA GLY A 180 6.47 8.87 -7.92
C GLY A 180 5.87 7.50 -7.64
N THR A 181 4.70 7.47 -7.02
CA THR A 181 4.08 6.25 -6.47
C THR A 181 3.81 5.17 -7.52
N VAL A 182 3.11 5.52 -8.61
CA VAL A 182 2.71 4.54 -9.64
C VAL A 182 3.94 3.97 -10.38
N PRO A 183 4.89 4.81 -10.88
CA PRO A 183 6.10 4.29 -11.51
C PRO A 183 6.95 3.45 -10.55
N GLY A 184 7.05 3.84 -9.28
CA GLY A 184 7.80 3.06 -8.28
C GLY A 184 7.31 1.61 -8.17
N TYR A 185 5.99 1.39 -8.15
CA TYR A 185 5.43 0.03 -8.17
C TYR A 185 5.79 -0.73 -9.45
N TRP A 186 5.64 -0.11 -10.63
CA TRP A 186 5.95 -0.76 -11.91
C TRP A 186 7.42 -1.10 -12.08
N VAL A 187 8.32 -0.22 -11.62
CA VAL A 187 9.75 -0.49 -11.62
C VAL A 187 10.08 -1.64 -10.66
N THR A 188 9.37 -1.75 -9.53
CA THR A 188 9.50 -2.94 -8.67
C THR A 188 9.08 -4.20 -9.40
N VAL A 189 7.89 -4.20 -10.02
CA VAL A 189 7.37 -5.36 -10.77
C VAL A 189 8.37 -5.80 -11.84
N ALA A 190 8.99 -4.85 -12.56
CA ALA A 190 9.96 -5.15 -13.60
C ALA A 190 11.29 -5.71 -13.07
N LEU A 191 11.74 -5.29 -11.88
CA LEU A 191 13.11 -5.58 -11.39
C LEU A 191 13.16 -6.54 -10.21
N VAL A 192 12.05 -6.84 -9.54
CA VAL A 192 12.05 -7.63 -8.29
C VAL A 192 12.55 -9.06 -8.48
N ASP A 193 12.30 -9.66 -9.65
CA ASP A 193 12.74 -11.01 -9.98
C ASP A 193 14.17 -11.05 -10.52
N SER A 194 14.65 -10.01 -11.18
CA SER A 194 16.02 -9.95 -11.71
C SER A 194 17.05 -9.46 -10.70
N TRP A 195 16.73 -8.40 -9.95
CA TRP A 195 17.65 -7.79 -8.97
C TRP A 195 17.51 -8.41 -7.57
N GLY A 196 16.35 -8.99 -7.28
CA GLY A 196 16.05 -9.62 -6.00
C GLY A 196 15.52 -8.63 -4.95
N ARG A 197 14.80 -9.17 -3.96
CA ARG A 197 14.03 -8.39 -2.98
C ARG A 197 14.94 -7.65 -1.99
N LYS A 198 15.97 -8.32 -1.48
CA LYS A 198 16.86 -7.78 -0.45
C LYS A 198 17.72 -6.60 -0.95
N PRO A 199 18.37 -6.65 -2.13
CA PRO A 199 19.11 -5.50 -2.66
C PRO A 199 18.20 -4.29 -2.89
N ILE A 200 17.02 -4.49 -3.48
CA ILE A 200 16.02 -3.44 -3.69
C ILE A 200 15.60 -2.80 -2.36
N GLN A 201 15.33 -3.61 -1.33
CA GLN A 201 14.95 -3.12 -0.02
C GLN A 201 16.05 -2.28 0.64
N LEU A 202 17.32 -2.74 0.61
CA LEU A 202 18.46 -2.02 1.18
C LEU A 202 18.74 -0.71 0.43
N MET A 203 18.72 -0.76 -0.90
CA MET A 203 18.86 0.43 -1.74
C MET A 203 17.76 1.45 -1.42
N GLY A 204 16.50 1.00 -1.35
CA GLY A 204 15.38 1.87 -1.04
C GLY A 204 15.52 2.54 0.32
N PHE A 205 15.82 1.79 1.40
CA PHE A 205 16.07 2.41 2.71
C PHE A 205 17.27 3.38 2.71
N GLY A 206 18.36 3.04 2.00
CA GLY A 206 19.53 3.90 1.90
C GLY A 206 19.23 5.23 1.18
N VAL A 207 18.56 5.16 0.02
CA VAL A 207 18.16 6.35 -0.74
C VAL A 207 17.14 7.18 0.02
N LEU A 208 16.14 6.55 0.65
CA LEU A 208 15.17 7.26 1.49
C LEU A 208 15.85 7.99 2.64
N THR A 209 16.80 7.36 3.33
CA THR A 209 17.55 8.00 4.41
C THR A 209 18.28 9.27 3.92
N ALA A 210 18.96 9.18 2.77
CA ALA A 210 19.62 10.33 2.17
C ALA A 210 18.62 11.43 1.79
N LEU A 211 17.48 11.07 1.17
CA LEU A 211 16.44 12.01 0.80
C LEU A 211 15.81 12.70 2.02
N PHE A 212 15.53 11.96 3.10
CA PHE A 212 15.01 12.54 4.34
C PHE A 212 16.00 13.52 4.97
N ILE A 213 17.28 13.19 5.00
CA ILE A 213 18.32 14.09 5.53
C ILE A 213 18.38 15.37 4.69
N VAL A 214 18.41 15.25 3.36
CA VAL A 214 18.43 16.40 2.44
C VAL A 214 17.19 17.26 2.62
N MET A 215 15.99 16.67 2.61
CA MET A 215 14.74 17.40 2.74
C MET A 215 14.56 18.05 4.11
N GLY A 216 15.02 17.39 5.18
CA GLY A 216 14.99 17.94 6.54
C GLY A 216 15.99 19.10 6.71
N ALA A 217 17.24 18.91 6.28
CA ALA A 217 18.27 19.94 6.41
C ALA A 217 18.03 21.16 5.50
N ALA A 218 17.49 20.92 4.30
CA ALA A 218 17.21 21.96 3.33
C ALA A 218 15.74 22.44 3.36
N PHE A 219 14.96 22.14 4.41
CA PHE A 219 13.54 22.44 4.43
C PHE A 219 13.23 23.94 4.22
N ASN A 220 13.84 24.82 5.04
CA ASN A 220 13.66 26.27 4.93
C ASN A 220 14.12 26.84 3.57
N PRO A 221 15.36 26.55 3.08
CA PRO A 221 15.78 27.08 1.78
C PRO A 221 14.98 26.51 0.61
N LEU A 222 14.51 25.25 0.67
CA LEU A 222 13.63 24.69 -0.35
C LEU A 222 12.27 25.40 -0.36
N LYS A 223 11.70 25.65 0.82
CA LYS A 223 10.44 26.38 0.95
C LYS A 223 10.55 27.82 0.43
N GLU A 224 11.62 28.53 0.78
CA GLU A 224 11.78 29.96 0.44
C GLU A 224 12.23 30.20 -1.00
N HIS A 225 13.07 29.31 -1.55
CA HIS A 225 13.70 29.55 -2.86
C HIS A 225 13.18 28.66 -3.99
N SER A 226 12.66 27.46 -3.72
CA SER A 226 12.20 26.56 -4.79
C SER A 226 11.24 25.46 -4.33
N ILE A 227 9.95 25.80 -4.31
CA ILE A 227 8.86 24.81 -4.14
C ILE A 227 8.93 23.67 -5.18
N PRO A 228 9.23 23.93 -6.49
CA PRO A 228 9.37 22.85 -7.46
C PRO A 228 10.46 21.84 -7.10
N ALA A 229 11.61 22.31 -6.56
CA ALA A 229 12.67 21.41 -6.12
C ALA A 229 12.22 20.52 -4.95
N PHE A 230 11.44 21.06 -4.01
CA PHE A 230 10.83 20.26 -2.94
C PHE A 230 9.93 19.17 -3.51
N ILE A 231 9.05 19.51 -4.46
CA ILE A 231 8.12 18.53 -5.07
C ILE A 231 8.88 17.44 -5.81
N ILE A 232 9.97 17.77 -6.50
CA ILE A 232 10.82 16.77 -7.18
C ILE A 232 11.43 15.81 -6.15
N LEU A 233 12.05 16.33 -5.08
CA LEU A 233 12.63 15.51 -4.03
C LEU A 233 11.58 14.63 -3.33
N PHE A 234 10.42 15.19 -3.05
CA PHE A 234 9.29 14.48 -2.45
C PHE A 234 8.74 13.39 -3.37
N THR A 235 8.69 13.66 -4.68
CA THR A 235 8.28 12.68 -5.70
C THR A 235 9.30 11.55 -5.78
N LEU A 236 10.60 11.85 -5.75
CA LEU A 236 11.67 10.85 -5.71
C LEU A 236 11.57 10.00 -4.43
N LEU A 237 11.25 10.63 -3.30
CA LEU A 237 11.03 9.93 -2.04
C LEU A 237 9.89 8.92 -2.19
N GLN A 238 8.74 9.35 -2.72
CA GLN A 238 7.60 8.47 -3.00
C GLN A 238 7.95 7.37 -4.01
N PHE A 239 8.74 7.69 -5.05
CA PHE A 239 9.22 6.72 -6.01
C PHE A 239 10.06 5.62 -5.34
N PHE A 240 11.13 5.98 -4.63
CA PHE A 240 12.03 5.01 -4.00
C PHE A 240 11.38 4.26 -2.84
N GLN A 241 10.39 4.86 -2.19
CA GLN A 241 9.61 4.17 -1.18
C GLN A 241 8.78 3.03 -1.77
N ASN A 242 8.14 3.26 -2.91
CA ASN A 242 7.34 2.25 -3.60
C ASN A 242 8.19 1.27 -4.41
N PHE A 243 9.29 1.73 -5.02
CA PHE A 243 10.27 0.87 -5.68
C PHE A 243 11.00 -0.04 -4.69
N GLY A 244 11.29 0.46 -3.50
CA GLY A 244 12.10 -0.22 -2.50
C GLY A 244 11.27 -0.89 -1.40
N PRO A 245 11.29 -0.32 -0.19
CA PRO A 245 10.82 -1.01 1.01
C PRO A 245 9.32 -1.29 1.00
N ASN A 246 8.45 -0.44 0.45
CA ASN A 246 6.99 -0.67 0.53
C ASN A 246 6.56 -2.00 -0.09
N THR A 247 7.07 -2.28 -1.29
CA THR A 247 6.73 -3.52 -1.98
C THR A 247 7.51 -4.70 -1.41
N THR A 248 8.78 -4.53 -1.08
CA THR A 248 9.64 -5.63 -0.60
C THR A 248 9.30 -6.10 0.81
N THR A 249 8.92 -5.21 1.74
CA THR A 249 8.50 -5.61 3.09
C THR A 249 7.18 -6.38 3.08
N PHE A 250 6.36 -6.24 2.04
CA PHE A 250 5.17 -7.06 1.85
C PHE A 250 5.51 -8.44 1.27
N ILE A 251 6.42 -8.51 0.30
CA ILE A 251 6.82 -9.74 -0.39
C ILE A 251 7.67 -10.64 0.51
N VAL A 252 8.71 -10.10 1.15
CA VAL A 252 9.73 -10.88 1.87
C VAL A 252 9.12 -11.79 2.95
N PRO A 253 8.23 -11.33 3.85
CA PRO A 253 7.62 -12.20 4.85
C PRO A 253 6.77 -13.32 4.25
N GLY A 254 6.20 -13.12 3.05
CA GLY A 254 5.47 -14.16 2.32
C GLY A 254 6.38 -15.27 1.77
N GLU A 255 7.62 -14.93 1.42
CA GLU A 255 8.59 -15.84 0.80
C GLU A 255 9.52 -16.53 1.81
N VAL A 256 9.95 -15.84 2.87
CA VAL A 256 10.99 -16.33 3.78
C VAL A 256 10.48 -17.26 4.89
N PHE A 257 9.18 -17.19 5.22
CA PHE A 257 8.62 -18.03 6.27
C PHE A 257 8.14 -19.39 5.73
N PRO A 258 8.47 -20.51 6.41
CA PRO A 258 7.98 -21.82 6.04
C PRO A 258 6.46 -21.87 6.03
N THR A 259 5.85 -22.60 5.08
CA THR A 259 4.40 -22.69 4.89
C THR A 259 3.64 -22.95 6.21
N ARG A 260 4.21 -23.76 7.11
CA ARG A 260 3.63 -24.08 8.43
C ARG A 260 3.44 -22.87 9.36
N TYR A 261 4.34 -21.88 9.30
CA TYR A 261 4.30 -20.68 10.16
C TYR A 261 4.13 -19.38 9.38
N ARG A 262 3.95 -19.45 8.06
CA ARG A 262 3.93 -18.30 7.17
C ARG A 262 2.86 -17.30 7.56
N SER A 263 1.63 -17.75 7.82
CA SER A 263 0.52 -16.88 8.21
C SER A 263 0.82 -16.14 9.52
N THR A 264 1.28 -16.84 10.56
CA THR A 264 1.61 -16.22 11.86
C THR A 264 2.81 -15.27 11.76
N GLY A 265 3.89 -15.68 11.10
CA GLY A 265 5.09 -14.85 10.91
C GLY A 265 4.79 -13.60 10.10
N HIS A 266 4.09 -13.75 8.97
CA HIS A 266 3.63 -12.62 8.15
C HIS A 266 2.70 -11.71 8.95
N GLY A 267 1.77 -12.28 9.74
CA GLY A 267 0.87 -11.54 10.61
C GLY A 267 1.59 -10.71 11.66
N ILE A 268 2.63 -11.24 12.31
CA ILE A 268 3.45 -10.49 13.29
C ILE A 268 4.22 -9.35 12.60
N SER A 269 4.80 -9.60 11.43
CA SER A 269 5.49 -8.56 10.67
C SER A 269 4.54 -7.47 10.21
N ALA A 270 3.36 -7.83 9.71
CA ALA A 270 2.32 -6.89 9.30
C ALA A 270 1.78 -6.08 10.49
N ALA A 271 1.55 -6.72 11.63
CA ALA A 271 1.13 -6.04 12.86
C ALA A 271 2.19 -5.03 13.33
N SER A 272 3.48 -5.38 13.22
CA SER A 272 4.59 -4.47 13.51
C SER A 272 4.59 -3.27 12.57
N GLY A 273 4.35 -3.47 11.27
CA GLY A 273 4.10 -2.38 10.32
C GLY A 273 2.99 -1.44 10.80
N LYS A 274 1.82 -1.99 11.14
CA LYS A 274 0.68 -1.18 11.63
C LYS A 274 0.98 -0.42 12.92
N LEU A 275 1.77 -0.98 13.83
CA LEU A 275 2.25 -0.23 15.00
C LEU A 275 3.11 0.96 14.59
N GLY A 276 3.99 0.81 13.59
CA GLY A 276 4.76 1.90 13.01
C GLY A 276 3.86 3.00 12.44
N ALA A 277 2.80 2.63 11.72
CA ALA A 277 1.83 3.58 11.19
C ALA A 277 1.11 4.37 12.30
N ILE A 278 0.74 3.71 13.41
CA ILE A 278 0.11 4.37 14.57
C ILE A 278 1.09 5.34 15.23
N VAL A 279 2.34 4.93 15.44
CA VAL A 279 3.38 5.79 16.00
C VAL A 279 3.56 7.04 15.15
N ALA A 280 3.56 6.90 13.82
CA ALA A 280 3.66 8.04 12.94
C ALA A 280 2.49 9.01 13.08
N GLN A 281 1.26 8.50 13.15
CA GLN A 281 0.06 9.35 13.20
C GLN A 281 -0.18 10.01 14.55
N VAL A 282 0.27 9.40 15.65
CA VAL A 282 0.11 9.95 17.01
C VAL A 282 1.30 10.82 17.39
N GLY A 283 2.50 10.49 16.89
CA GLY A 283 3.74 11.16 17.26
C GLY A 283 4.11 12.38 16.42
N PHE A 284 3.55 12.52 15.21
CA PHE A 284 3.87 13.58 14.25
C PHE A 284 2.61 14.09 13.56
#